data_AF-X1K506-F1
#
_entry.id   AF-X1K506-F1
#
_cell.length_a   1.000
_cell.length_b   1.000
_cell.length_c   1.000
_cell.angle_alpha   90.00
_cell.angle_beta   90.00
_cell.angle_gamma   90.00
#
_symmetry.space_group_name_H-M   'P 1'
#
loop_
_entity.id
_entity.type
_entity.pdbx_description
1 polymer ?
#
loop_
_entity_poly.entity_id
_entity_poly.type
_entity_poly.pdbx_seq_one_letter_code
_entity_poly.pdbx_strand_id
1 'polypeptide(L)'
;FSDHNEVVGNKLNSNYQNGIDLWSSNNNDIIENTILNNLWEGIYLGYSDSNSILNNLIRDNGEDGISMENCNNNDINYNTLDNNPRGIYMWYCSGNFIFGNTIINSYQYGIMMWYSSNGFINDNMIDN
;
A
#
# COMPACT_ATOMS: atom_id res chain seq x y z
N PHE A 1 6.38 -7.23 14.19
CA PHE A 1 6.98 -6.16 15.01
C PHE A 1 8.44 -6.04 14.66
N SER A 2 8.74 -5.07 13.79
CA SER A 2 10.08 -4.61 13.48
C SER A 2 9.97 -3.16 13.02
N ASP A 3 10.69 -2.25 13.67
CA ASP A 3 10.63 -0.81 13.39
C ASP A 3 11.94 -0.35 12.76
N HIS A 4 11.94 0.79 12.06
CA HIS A 4 13.15 1.43 11.51
C HIS A 4 13.93 0.56 10.53
N ASN A 5 13.22 -0.12 9.63
CA ASN A 5 13.83 -0.93 8.58
C ASN A 5 13.65 -0.27 7.21
N GLU A 6 14.62 -0.52 6.34
CA GLU A 6 14.57 -0.13 4.93
C GLU A 6 14.42 -1.40 4.08
N VAL A 7 13.36 -1.48 3.29
CA VAL A 7 13.13 -2.51 2.28
C VAL A 7 13.20 -1.83 0.92
N VAL A 8 14.37 -1.90 0.27
CA VAL A 8 14.68 -1.10 -0.93
C VAL A 8 15.06 -1.98 -2.11
N GLY A 9 14.46 -1.73 -3.28
CA GLY A 9 14.91 -2.31 -4.55
C GLY A 9 14.72 -3.82 -4.68
N ASN A 10 13.79 -4.41 -3.94
CA ASN A 10 13.55 -5.86 -3.94
C ASN A 10 12.51 -6.26 -4.98
N LYS A 11 12.59 -7.52 -5.43
CA LYS A 11 11.56 -8.16 -6.26
C LYS A 11 10.82 -9.22 -5.43
N LEU A 12 9.57 -8.95 -5.08
CA LEU A 12 8.73 -9.84 -4.27
C LEU A 12 7.60 -10.40 -5.16
N ASN A 13 7.77 -11.63 -5.64
CA ASN A 13 6.91 -12.19 -6.67
C ASN A 13 6.40 -13.60 -6.36
N SER A 14 5.11 -13.84 -6.61
CA SER A 14 4.47 -15.16 -6.50
C SER A 14 4.56 -15.78 -5.11
N ASN A 15 4.44 -14.95 -4.06
CA ASN A 15 4.31 -15.45 -2.70
C ASN A 15 2.90 -16.00 -2.46
N TYR A 16 2.80 -16.99 -1.57
CA TYR A 16 1.53 -17.61 -1.17
C TYR A 16 0.67 -16.74 -0.24
N GLN A 17 1.14 -15.53 0.12
CA GLN A 17 0.43 -14.54 0.93
C GLN A 17 0.72 -13.15 0.36
N ASN A 18 0.98 -12.17 1.22
CA ASN A 18 1.37 -10.81 0.90
C ASN A 18 2.76 -10.74 0.28
N GLY A 19 3.01 -9.72 -0.54
CA GLY A 19 4.37 -9.38 -0.96
C GLY A 19 5.20 -8.87 0.22
N ILE A 20 4.69 -7.84 0.90
CA ILE A 20 5.25 -7.28 2.13
C ILE A 20 4.16 -7.22 3.19
N ASP A 21 4.48 -7.65 4.42
CA ASP A 21 3.57 -7.66 5.55
C ASP A 21 4.19 -6.91 6.74
N LEU A 22 3.59 -5.77 7.09
CA LEU A 22 3.95 -4.97 8.26
C LEU A 22 2.89 -5.14 9.35
N TRP A 23 3.14 -6.07 10.27
CA TRP A 23 2.29 -6.27 11.46
C TRP A 23 2.91 -5.65 12.71
N SER A 24 2.22 -4.65 13.28
CA SER A 24 2.70 -3.88 14.44
C SER A 24 4.12 -3.38 14.22
N SER A 25 4.38 -2.70 13.11
CA SER A 25 5.73 -2.37 12.65
C SER A 25 5.75 -0.94 12.13
N ASN A 26 6.46 -0.06 12.81
CA ASN A 26 6.40 1.38 12.63
C ASN A 26 7.69 1.95 12.03
N ASN A 27 7.60 3.12 11.40
CA ASN A 27 8.79 3.84 10.92
C ASN A 27 9.65 3.02 9.95
N ASN A 28 9.03 2.24 9.07
CA ASN A 28 9.74 1.51 8.02
C ASN A 28 9.60 2.22 6.68
N ASP A 29 10.63 2.09 5.87
CA ASP A 29 10.72 2.66 4.52
C ASP A 29 10.67 1.53 3.49
N ILE A 30 9.60 1.50 2.69
CA ILE A 30 9.38 0.54 1.61
C ILE A 30 9.52 1.28 0.29
N ILE A 31 10.69 1.18 -0.34
CA ILE A 31 11.10 2.07 -1.43
C ILE A 31 11.51 1.28 -2.68
N GLU A 32 11.00 1.70 -3.85
CA GLU A 32 11.47 1.20 -5.17
C GLU A 32 11.40 -0.34 -5.32
N ASN A 33 10.46 -1.01 -4.64
CA ASN A 33 10.26 -2.44 -4.79
C ASN A 33 9.35 -2.76 -5.97
N THR A 34 9.56 -3.95 -6.54
CA THR A 34 8.69 -4.56 -7.57
C THR A 34 7.94 -5.73 -6.94
N ILE A 35 6.63 -5.57 -6.75
CA ILE A 35 5.77 -6.48 -5.98
C ILE A 35 4.67 -7.03 -6.90
N LEU A 36 4.77 -8.33 -7.23
CA LEU A 36 4.03 -8.90 -8.35
C LEU A 36 3.37 -10.25 -8.02
N ASN A 37 2.17 -10.50 -8.54
CA ASN A 37 1.55 -11.83 -8.56
C ASN A 37 1.47 -12.52 -7.18
N ASN A 38 1.36 -11.77 -6.09
CA ASN A 38 1.21 -12.36 -4.75
C ASN A 38 -0.24 -12.79 -4.56
N LEU A 39 -0.44 -13.86 -3.78
CA LEU A 39 -1.77 -14.47 -3.66
C LEU A 39 -2.80 -13.53 -3.03
N TRP A 40 -2.35 -12.68 -2.11
CA TRP A 40 -3.20 -11.72 -1.39
C TRP A 40 -2.79 -10.29 -1.75
N GLU A 41 -2.44 -9.45 -0.79
CA GLU A 41 -2.06 -8.07 -1.02
C GLU A 41 -0.64 -7.91 -1.57
N GLY A 42 -0.41 -6.81 -2.29
CA GLY A 42 0.95 -6.38 -2.59
C GLY A 42 1.69 -6.00 -1.31
N ILE A 43 1.15 -5.02 -0.59
CA ILE A 43 1.64 -4.58 0.70
C ILE A 43 0.47 -4.52 1.70
N TYR A 44 0.63 -5.17 2.85
CA TYR A 44 -0.31 -5.08 3.97
C TYR A 44 0.33 -4.36 5.16
N LEU A 45 -0.43 -3.44 5.78
CA LEU A 45 -0.10 -2.76 7.02
C LEU A 45 -1.21 -3.00 8.04
N GLY A 46 -0.89 -3.68 9.14
CA GLY A 46 -1.81 -3.92 10.25
C GLY A 46 -1.22 -3.37 11.55
N TYR A 47 -1.92 -2.42 12.19
CA TYR A 47 -1.46 -1.78 13.43
C TYR A 47 -0.07 -1.12 13.29
N SER A 48 0.21 -0.55 12.12
CA SER A 48 1.54 -0.09 11.71
C SER A 48 1.50 1.38 11.31
N ASP A 49 2.16 2.21 12.10
CA ASP A 49 2.10 3.67 12.01
C ASP A 49 3.39 4.26 11.43
N SER A 50 3.28 5.44 10.83
CA SER A 50 4.43 6.26 10.42
C SER A 50 5.41 5.59 9.45
N ASN A 51 4.93 4.72 8.57
CA ASN A 51 5.73 4.10 7.51
C ASN A 51 5.67 4.92 6.22
N SER A 52 6.73 4.84 5.42
CA SER A 52 6.82 5.44 4.09
C SER A 52 6.78 4.35 3.02
N ILE A 53 5.84 4.46 2.08
CA ILE A 53 5.70 3.55 0.94
C ILE A 53 5.84 4.40 -0.32
N LEU A 54 7.01 4.31 -0.95
CA LEU A 54 7.45 5.26 -1.96
C LEU A 54 7.94 4.57 -3.24
N ASN A 55 7.47 5.04 -4.40
CA ASN A 55 7.98 4.62 -5.71
C ASN A 55 7.94 3.10 -5.98
N ASN A 56 7.01 2.36 -5.36
CA ASN A 56 6.88 0.93 -5.61
C ASN A 56 6.03 0.66 -6.85
N LEU A 57 6.38 -0.42 -7.57
CA LEU A 57 5.55 -1.01 -8.61
C LEU A 57 4.80 -2.21 -8.04
N ILE A 58 3.47 -2.13 -7.94
CA ILE A 58 2.62 -3.12 -7.30
C ILE A 58 1.56 -3.60 -8.29
N ARG A 59 1.66 -4.86 -8.73
CA ARG A 59 0.84 -5.33 -9.86
C ARG A 59 0.39 -6.79 -9.76
N ASP A 60 -0.79 -7.06 -10.30
CA ASP A 60 -1.30 -8.42 -10.50
C ASP A 60 -1.44 -9.20 -9.18
N ASN A 61 -1.63 -8.54 -8.03
CA ASN A 61 -1.84 -9.23 -6.75
C ASN A 61 -3.31 -9.64 -6.61
N GLY A 62 -3.55 -10.72 -5.84
CA GLY A 62 -4.88 -11.34 -5.76
C GLY A 62 -5.92 -10.50 -4.99
N GLU A 63 -5.46 -9.61 -4.11
CA GLU A 63 -6.29 -8.69 -3.34
C GLU A 63 -5.86 -7.22 -3.57
N ASP A 64 -5.63 -6.46 -2.51
CA ASP A 64 -5.36 -5.03 -2.63
C ASP A 64 -3.90 -4.79 -3.04
N GLY A 65 -3.66 -3.74 -3.83
CA GLY A 65 -2.28 -3.32 -4.07
C GLY A 65 -1.63 -2.90 -2.75
N ILE A 66 -2.27 -1.98 -2.03
CA ILE A 66 -1.89 -1.60 -0.65
C ILE A 66 -3.13 -1.66 0.25
N SER A 67 -3.06 -2.42 1.34
CA SER A 67 -4.11 -2.50 2.36
C SER A 67 -3.59 -1.99 3.71
N MET A 68 -4.38 -1.15 4.38
CA MET A 68 -4.05 -0.58 5.68
C MET A 68 -5.21 -0.77 6.66
N GLU A 69 -4.91 -1.34 7.83
CA GLU A 69 -5.88 -1.63 8.89
C GLU A 69 -5.38 -1.12 10.25
N ASN A 70 -6.16 -0.26 10.91
CA ASN A 70 -5.78 0.35 12.20
C ASN A 70 -4.41 1.06 12.15
N CYS A 71 -4.13 1.80 11.07
CA CYS A 71 -2.83 2.42 10.79
C CYS A 71 -2.93 3.94 10.68
N ASN A 72 -1.93 4.65 11.18
CA ASN A 72 -1.92 6.11 11.26
C ASN A 72 -0.65 6.75 10.73
N ASN A 73 -0.80 7.95 10.17
CA ASN A 73 0.30 8.82 9.75
C ASN A 73 1.29 8.17 8.78
N ASN A 74 0.86 7.26 7.91
CA ASN A 74 1.69 6.67 6.86
C ASN A 74 1.67 7.54 5.60
N ASP A 75 2.81 7.55 4.90
CA ASP A 75 3.03 8.28 3.67
C ASP A 75 3.05 7.31 2.47
N ILE A 76 2.00 7.31 1.66
CA ILE A 76 1.83 6.44 0.49
C ILE A 76 1.98 7.30 -0.77
N ASN A 77 3.19 7.34 -1.33
CA ASN A 77 3.56 8.35 -2.31
C ASN A 77 4.13 7.75 -3.60
N TYR A 78 3.69 8.27 -4.74
CA TYR A 78 4.27 7.98 -6.06
C TYR A 78 4.38 6.48 -6.42
N ASN A 79 3.51 5.65 -5.86
CA ASN A 79 3.46 4.23 -6.22
C ASN A 79 2.66 4.05 -7.51
N THR A 80 3.03 3.04 -8.29
CA THR A 80 2.25 2.58 -9.45
C THR A 80 1.56 1.28 -9.08
N LEU A 81 0.23 1.32 -8.98
CA LEU A 81 -0.63 0.19 -8.66
C LEU A 81 -1.43 -0.17 -9.91
N ASP A 82 -1.22 -1.36 -10.45
CA ASP A 82 -1.82 -1.79 -11.72
C ASP A 82 -2.48 -3.17 -11.58
N ASN A 83 -3.69 -3.34 -12.10
CA ASN A 83 -4.38 -4.63 -12.15
C ASN A 83 -4.46 -5.35 -10.79
N ASN A 84 -4.79 -4.63 -9.71
CA ASN A 84 -5.14 -5.20 -8.42
C ASN A 84 -6.64 -4.95 -8.16
N PRO A 85 -7.41 -5.89 -7.58
CA PRO A 85 -8.84 -5.70 -7.29
C PRO A 85 -9.18 -4.34 -6.67
N ARG A 86 -8.47 -3.93 -5.62
CA ARG A 86 -8.47 -2.54 -5.16
C ARG A 86 -7.05 -1.98 -5.21
N GLY A 87 -6.91 -0.71 -5.56
CA GLY A 87 -5.61 -0.04 -5.55
C GLY A 87 -5.11 0.16 -4.12
N ILE A 88 -5.73 1.10 -3.40
CA ILE A 88 -5.43 1.39 -2.00
C ILE A 88 -6.71 1.24 -1.16
N TYR A 89 -6.65 0.38 -0.14
CA TYR A 89 -7.73 0.15 0.81
C TYR A 89 -7.32 0.60 2.21
N MET A 90 -8.20 1.32 2.90
CA MET A 90 -7.99 1.81 4.27
C MET A 90 -9.17 1.50 5.18
N TRP A 91 -8.90 0.92 6.34
CA TRP A 91 -9.90 0.64 7.37
C TRP A 91 -9.42 1.09 8.76
N TYR A 92 -10.21 1.94 9.43
CA TYR A 92 -9.88 2.50 10.74
C TYR A 92 -8.52 3.22 10.79
N CYS A 93 -8.22 3.99 9.74
CA CYS A 93 -6.94 4.66 9.59
C CYS A 93 -7.06 6.18 9.79
N SER A 94 -6.06 6.85 10.37
CA SER A 94 -6.08 8.31 10.56
C SER A 94 -4.80 9.00 10.12
N GLY A 95 -4.92 10.18 9.50
CA GLY A 95 -3.75 11.04 9.23
C GLY A 95 -2.82 10.56 8.12
N ASN A 96 -3.23 9.59 7.29
CA ASN A 96 -2.38 9.09 6.21
C ASN A 96 -2.35 10.05 5.01
N PHE A 97 -1.18 10.19 4.39
CA PHE A 97 -0.96 11.01 3.20
C PHE A 97 -0.88 10.09 1.98
N ILE A 98 -1.80 10.24 1.02
CA ILE A 98 -1.81 9.48 -0.22
C ILE A 98 -1.63 10.46 -1.37
N PHE A 99 -0.43 10.48 -1.95
CA PHE A 99 -0.05 11.52 -2.90
C PHE A 99 0.63 10.99 -4.15
N GLY A 100 0.23 11.50 -5.32
CA GLY A 100 0.98 11.25 -6.56
C GLY A 100 0.95 9.79 -7.04
N ASN A 101 0.09 8.94 -6.48
CA ASN A 101 0.02 7.53 -6.89
C ASN A 101 -0.71 7.42 -8.23
N THR A 102 -0.25 6.47 -9.05
CA THR A 102 -0.91 6.06 -10.29
C THR A 102 -1.61 4.73 -10.04
N ILE A 103 -2.94 4.73 -10.07
CA ILE A 103 -3.77 3.55 -9.83
C ILE A 103 -4.55 3.28 -11.11
N ILE A 104 -4.25 2.15 -11.75
CA ILE A 104 -4.85 1.79 -13.03
C ILE A 104 -5.39 0.37 -13.02
N ASN A 105 -6.40 0.11 -13.85
CA ASN A 105 -7.02 -1.20 -14.04
C ASN A 105 -7.50 -1.87 -12.72
N SER A 106 -7.85 -1.09 -11.70
CA SER A 106 -8.41 -1.61 -10.44
C SER A 106 -9.90 -1.85 -10.58
N TYR A 107 -10.31 -3.11 -10.69
CA TYR A 107 -11.67 -3.46 -11.12
C TYR A 107 -12.75 -3.41 -10.03
N GLN A 108 -12.41 -3.20 -8.76
CA GLN A 108 -13.38 -2.91 -7.69
C GLN A 108 -13.35 -1.43 -7.32
N TYR A 109 -12.21 -0.92 -6.84
CA TYR A 109 -12.05 0.48 -6.40
C TYR A 109 -10.61 0.95 -6.58
N GLY A 110 -10.40 2.21 -7.00
CA GLY A 110 -9.06 2.80 -7.03
C GLY A 110 -8.53 3.08 -5.62
N ILE A 111 -9.24 3.92 -4.87
CA ILE A 111 -8.97 4.19 -3.45
C ILE A 111 -10.28 4.03 -2.67
N MET A 112 -10.26 3.27 -1.58
CA MET A 112 -11.43 3.02 -0.73
C MET A 112 -11.09 3.27 0.74
N MET A 113 -11.94 4.02 1.45
CA MET A 113 -11.72 4.43 2.83
C MET A 113 -12.93 4.12 3.71
N TRP A 114 -12.75 3.30 4.74
CA TRP A 114 -13.79 2.93 5.71
C TRP A 114 -13.37 3.33 7.12
N TYR A 115 -14.28 4.00 7.84
CA TYR A 115 -14.05 4.48 9.22
C TYR A 115 -12.72 5.22 9.41
N SER A 116 -12.24 5.88 8.35
CA SER A 116 -10.94 6.55 8.33
C SER A 116 -11.14 8.07 8.31
N SER A 117 -10.18 8.83 8.85
CA SER A 117 -10.33 10.28 9.03
C SER A 117 -9.00 11.03 8.85
N ASN A 118 -9.09 12.34 8.65
CA ASN A 118 -7.93 13.25 8.61
C ASN A 118 -6.82 12.88 7.60
N GLY A 119 -7.14 12.05 6.60
CA GLY A 119 -6.21 11.72 5.52
C GLY A 119 -6.25 12.75 4.41
N PHE A 120 -5.12 12.95 3.74
CA PHE A 120 -5.02 13.82 2.57
C PHE A 120 -4.80 12.95 1.34
N ILE A 121 -5.74 12.99 0.39
CA ILE A 121 -5.65 12.30 -0.89
C ILE A 121 -5.56 13.37 -1.97
N ASN A 122 -4.36 13.59 -2.51
CA ASN A 122 -4.12 14.64 -3.50
C ASN A 122 -3.27 14.13 -4.67
N ASP A 123 -3.47 14.70 -5.85
CA ASP A 123 -2.67 14.45 -7.05
C ASP A 123 -2.49 12.96 -7.43
N ASN A 124 -3.46 12.11 -7.07
CA ASN A 124 -3.48 10.71 -7.50
C ASN A 124 -4.17 10.59 -8.86
N MET A 125 -3.57 9.85 -9.79
CA MET A 125 -4.20 9.49 -11.06
C MET A 125 -4.92 8.15 -10.89
N ILE A 126 -6.23 8.13 -11.13
CA ILE A 126 -7.05 6.91 -11.07
C ILE A 126 -7.70 6.69 -12.43
N ASP A 127 -7.36 5.59 -13.11
CA ASP A 127 -7.87 5.21 -14.43
C ASP A 127 -8.22 3.71 -14.46
N ASN A 128 -9.47 3.37 -14.14
CA ASN A 128 -9.95 2.01 -13.86
C ASN A 128 -11.08 1.57 -14.78
#